data_AF-A0A399ZKG7-F1
#
_entry.id   AF-A0A399ZKG7-F1
#
_cell.length_a   1.000
_cell.length_b   1.000
_cell.length_c   1.000
_cell.angle_alpha   90.00
_cell.angle_beta   90.00
_cell.angle_gamma   90.00
#
_symmetry.space_group_name_H-M   'P 1'
#
loop_
_entity.id
_entity.type
_entity.pdbx_description
1 polymer ?
#
loop_
_entity_poly.entity_id
_entity_poly.type
_entity_poly.pdbx_seq_one_letter_code
_entity_poly.pdbx_strand_id
1 'polypeptide(L)' 'EFGTFDNYIWRFVDGMPRINRWQTLSELPAQTPEAEAMSKDLKKRGFTFVGPTICYAFMQATGLVNDHVVGCFRYAELAR' A
#
# COMPACT_ATOMS: atom_id res chain seq x y z
N GLU A 1 10.14 8.70 17.28
CA GLU A 1 9.30 9.49 16.36
C GLU A 1 7.89 8.92 16.20
N PHE A 2 7.70 7.62 15.91
CA PHE A 2 6.36 7.03 15.68
C PHE A 2 5.93 5.93 16.66
N GLY A 3 6.75 5.63 17.67
CA GLY A 3 6.54 4.49 18.57
C GLY A 3 7.00 3.18 17.93
N THR A 4 6.32 2.70 16.89
CA THR A 4 6.61 1.44 16.20
C THR A 4 6.74 1.62 14.68
N PHE A 5 7.35 0.64 14.00
CA PHE A 5 7.38 0.61 12.53
C PHE A 5 5.98 0.45 11.94
N ASP A 6 5.12 -0.31 12.60
CA ASP A 6 3.71 -0.48 12.22
C ASP A 6 2.97 0.87 12.20
N ASN A 7 2.99 1.61 13.31
CA ASN A 7 2.40 2.95 13.39
C ASN A 7 2.96 3.90 12.33
N TYR A 8 4.27 3.80 12.06
CA TYR A 8 4.92 4.60 11.03
C TYR A 8 4.43 4.26 9.62
N ILE A 9 4.24 2.99 9.29
CA ILE A 9 3.82 2.57 7.94
C ILE A 9 2.33 2.86 7.72
N TRP A 10 1.46 2.62 8.71
CA TRP A 10 0.03 2.87 8.59
C TRP A 10 -0.34 4.35 8.35
N ARG A 11 0.55 5.28 8.68
CA ARG A 11 0.33 6.72 8.40
C ARG A 11 0.16 7.04 6.91
N PHE A 12 0.71 6.21 6.01
CA PHE A 12 0.66 6.46 4.57
C PHE A 12 -0.72 6.15 3.98
N VAL A 13 -1.61 5.57 4.78
CA VAL A 13 -3.02 5.29 4.45
C VAL A 13 -3.97 5.79 5.55
N ASP A 14 -3.54 6.79 6.32
CA ASP A 14 -4.35 7.42 7.39
C ASP A 14 -4.87 6.42 8.43
N GLY A 15 -4.12 5.34 8.68
CA GLY A 15 -4.46 4.31 9.67
C GLY A 15 -5.49 3.28 9.22
N MET A 16 -6.00 3.36 7.98
CA MET A 16 -7.05 2.47 7.48
C MET A 16 -6.69 1.91 6.11
N PRO A 17 -7.00 0.63 5.81
CA PRO A 17 -6.79 0.08 4.48
C PRO A 17 -7.51 0.89 3.41
N ARG A 18 -6.83 1.18 2.30
CA ARG A 18 -7.49 1.74 1.12
C ARG A 18 -8.10 0.63 0.29
N ILE A 19 -9.42 0.62 0.19
CA ILE A 19 -10.17 -0.39 -0.57
C ILE A 19 -10.41 0.12 -1.98
N ASN A 20 -9.65 -0.39 -2.95
CA ASN A 20 -9.82 -0.06 -4.37
C ASN A 20 -10.84 -1.00 -5.03
N ARG A 21 -11.32 -0.64 -6.23
CA ARG A 21 -12.40 -1.39 -6.92
C ARG A 21 -12.05 -1.77 -8.35
N TRP A 22 -10.83 -2.25 -8.56
CA TRP A 22 -10.33 -2.68 -9.85
C TRP A 22 -11.15 -3.86 -10.38
N GLN A 23 -11.62 -3.79 -11.62
CA GLN A 23 -12.36 -4.89 -12.24
C GLN A 23 -11.40 -5.94 -12.80
N THR A 24 -10.24 -5.49 -13.29
CA THR A 24 -9.26 -6.33 -13.97
C THR A 24 -7.84 -6.04 -13.48
N LEU A 25 -6.92 -7.00 -13.66
CA LEU A 25 -5.51 -6.82 -13.29
C LEU A 25 -4.82 -5.69 -14.05
N SER A 26 -5.25 -5.41 -15.29
CA SER A 26 -4.70 -4.34 -16.12
C SER A 26 -5.01 -2.93 -15.62
N GLU A 27 -5.99 -2.77 -14.72
CA GLU A 27 -6.32 -1.49 -14.12
C GLU A 27 -5.43 -1.14 -12.92
N LEU A 28 -4.72 -2.12 -12.35
CA LEU A 28 -3.84 -1.88 -11.22
C LEU A 28 -2.68 -0.97 -11.66
N PRO A 29 -2.44 0.15 -10.97
CA PRO A 29 -1.31 1.00 -11.30
C PRO A 29 0.01 0.33 -10.91
N ALA A 30 1.13 0.76 -11.49
CA ALA A 30 2.45 0.26 -11.07
C ALA A 30 2.94 0.92 -9.77
N GLN A 31 2.40 2.09 -9.42
CA GLN A 31 2.71 2.87 -8.23
C GLN A 31 1.54 3.82 -7.91
N THR A 32 1.48 4.32 -6.67
CA THR A 32 0.49 5.30 -6.24
C THR A 32 1.15 6.51 -5.55
N PRO A 33 0.45 7.65 -5.40
CA PRO A 33 0.96 8.80 -4.65
C PRO A 33 1.41 8.43 -3.22
N GLU A 34 0.69 7.51 -2.56
CA GLU A 34 1.02 7.04 -1.21
C GLU A 34 2.32 6.24 -1.20
N ALA A 35 2.52 5.37 -2.19
CA ALA A 35 3.75 4.60 -2.34
C ALA A 35 4.96 5.48 -2.70
N GLU A 36 4.75 6.54 -3.48
CA GLU A 36 5.77 7.57 -3.75
C GLU A 36 6.16 8.32 -2.47
N ALA A 37 5.18 8.72 -1.66
CA ALA A 37 5.40 9.37 -0.38
C ALA A 37 6.17 8.45 0.58
N MET A 38 5.77 7.18 0.68
CA MET A 38 6.45 6.17 1.50
C MET A 38 7.88 5.94 1.03
N SER A 39 8.10 5.75 -0.28
CA SER A 39 9.44 5.58 -0.86
C SER A 39 10.35 6.75 -0.52
N LYS A 40 9.86 7.98 -0.68
CA LYS A 40 10.62 9.20 -0.39
C LYS A 40 11.00 9.30 1.09
N ASP A 41 10.09 8.99 2.00
CA ASP A 41 10.36 9.08 3.44
C ASP A 41 11.28 7.96 3.93
N LEU A 42 11.08 6.72 3.45
CA LEU A 42 11.97 5.59 3.73
C LEU A 42 13.41 5.85 3.25
N LYS A 43 13.58 6.39 2.03
CA LYS A 43 14.90 6.77 1.51
C LYS A 43 15.58 7.81 2.40
N LYS A 44 14.84 8.84 2.85
CA LYS A 44 15.38 9.85 3.79
C LYS A 44 15.82 9.24 5.12
N ARG A 45 15.22 8.13 5.53
CA ARG A 45 15.54 7.39 6.75
C ARG A 45 16.63 6.34 6.57
N GLY A 46 17.28 6.30 5.41
CA GLY A 46 18.42 5.42 5.14
C GLY A 46 18.06 4.03 4.62
N PHE A 47 16.77 3.75 4.36
CA PHE A 47 16.40 2.50 3.70
C PHE A 47 16.89 2.49 2.25
N THR A 48 17.38 1.35 1.81
CA THR A 48 17.80 1.10 0.42
C THR A 48 16.82 0.14 -0.25
N PHE A 49 16.80 0.15 -1.59
CA PHE A 49 15.91 -0.72 -2.38
C PHE A 49 14.41 -0.54 -2.08
N VAL A 50 14.01 0.70 -1.77
CA VAL A 50 12.63 1.10 -1.45
C VAL A 50 12.09 2.06 -2.51
N GLY A 51 12.08 1.64 -3.79
CA GLY A 51 11.47 2.42 -4.88
C GLY A 51 9.93 2.45 -4.77
N PRO A 52 9.22 3.41 -5.40
CA PRO A 52 7.76 3.52 -5.32
C PRO A 52 7.01 2.24 -5.68
N THR A 53 7.42 1.52 -6.73
CA THR A 53 6.85 0.22 -7.09
C THR A 53 7.03 -0.84 -5.99
N ILE A 54 8.19 -0.88 -5.34
CA ILE A 54 8.46 -1.80 -4.23
C ILE A 54 7.59 -1.43 -3.03
N CYS A 55 7.47 -0.13 -2.72
CA CYS A 55 6.58 0.34 -1.66
C CYS A 55 5.12 0.01 -1.96
N TYR A 56 4.66 0.15 -3.20
CA TYR A 56 3.29 -0.19 -3.55
C TYR A 56 3.02 -1.69 -3.43
N ALA A 57 3.95 -2.53 -3.94
CA ALA A 57 3.88 -3.98 -3.75
C ALA A 57 3.88 -4.38 -2.26
N PHE A 58 4.68 -3.70 -1.44
CA PHE A 58 4.67 -3.89 0.01
C PHE A 58 3.32 -3.51 0.62
N MET A 59 2.74 -2.37 0.23
CA MET A 59 1.40 -1.94 0.70
C MET A 59 0.31 -2.96 0.35
N GLN A 60 0.37 -3.53 -0.85
CA GLN A 60 -0.54 -4.60 -1.29
C GLN A 60 -0.38 -5.87 -0.45
N ALA A 61 0.86 -6.32 -0.26
CA ALA A 61 1.15 -7.55 0.46
C ALA A 61 0.82 -7.48 1.96
N THR A 62 0.89 -6.29 2.55
CA THR A 62 0.67 -6.06 3.99
C THR A 62 -0.74 -5.56 4.33
N GLY A 63 -1.59 -5.34 3.32
CA GLY A 63 -2.99 -4.94 3.53
C GLY A 63 -3.19 -3.45 3.80
N LEU A 64 -2.17 -2.60 3.57
CA LEU A 64 -2.37 -1.14 3.54
C LEU A 64 -3.31 -0.73 2.40
N VAL A 65 -3.29 -1.50 1.31
CA VAL A 65 -4.25 -1.38 0.22
C VAL A 65 -4.88 -2.75 -0.03
N ASN A 66 -6.18 -2.77 -0.31
CA ASN A 66 -6.87 -3.94 -0.81
C ASN A 66 -7.04 -3.77 -2.32
N ASP A 67 -6.13 -4.37 -3.08
CA ASP A 67 -6.13 -4.39 -4.55
C ASP A 67 -6.60 -5.73 -5.13
N HIS A 68 -7.23 -6.58 -4.33
CA HIS A 68 -7.96 -7.69 -4.91
C HIS A 68 -8.97 -7.14 -5.91
N VAL A 69 -8.93 -7.64 -7.16
CA VAL A 69 -9.95 -7.28 -8.16
C VAL A 69 -11.33 -7.66 -7.65
N VAL A 70 -12.37 -6.92 -8.03
CA VAL A 70 -13.72 -7.06 -7.48
C VAL A 70 -14.29 -8.48 -7.63
N GLY A 71 -13.90 -9.20 -8.69
CA GLY A 71 -14.27 -10.59 -8.92
C GLY A 71 -13.54 -11.62 -8.04
N CYS A 72 -12.53 -11.22 -7.26
CA CYS A 72 -11.81 -12.11 -6.35
C CYS A 72 -12.68 -12.44 -5.14
N PHE A 73 -12.73 -13.72 -4.75
CA PHE A 73 -13.51 -14.17 -3.57
C PHE A 73 -13.09 -13.50 -2.25
N ARG A 74 -11.86 -12.97 -2.17
CA ARG A 74 -11.33 -12.26 -0.99
C ARG A 74 -11.70 -10.78 -0.94
N TYR A 75 -12.12 -10.17 -2.07
CA TYR A 75 -12.36 -8.72 -2.13
C TYR A 75 -13.38 -8.28 -1.08
N ALA A 76 -14.57 -8.90 -1.07
CA ALA A 76 -15.63 -8.57 -0.13
C ALA A 76 -15.35 -9.01 1.31
N GLU A 77 -14.49 -10.02 1.50
CA GLU A 77 -14.06 -10.47 2.83
C GLU A 77 -13.16 -9.42 3.50
N LEU A 78 -12.27 -8.81 2.71
CA LEU A 78 -11.27 -7.85 3.16
C LEU A 78 -11.70 -6.38 3.05
N ALA A 79 -12.87 -6.10 2.48
CA ALA A 79 -13.44 -4.76 2.33
C ALA A 79 -14.31 -4.31 3.52
N ARG A 80 -14.17 -4.98 4.67
CA ARG A 80 -14.99 -4.76 5.88
C ARG A 80 -14.37 -3.75 6.83
#